data_AF-A0A2V3J2L7-F1
#
_entry.id   AF-A0A2V3J2L7-F1
#
_cell.length_a   1.000
_cell.length_b   1.000
_cell.length_c   1.000
_cell.angle_alpha   90.00
_cell.angle_beta   90.00
_cell.angle_gamma   90.00
#
_symmetry.space_group_name_H-M   'P 1'
#
loop_
_entity.id
_entity.type
_entity.pdbx_description
1 polymer ?
#
loop_
_entity_poly.entity_id
_entity_poly.type
_entity_poly.pdbx_seq_one_letter_code
_entity_poly.pdbx_strand_id
1 'polypeptide(L)'
;MLPHELYVHLCEQHREPRDMLMEAALRIREPTLSVSSEFQLNLLDQLFRQSATYGLAHVTHLTVVAKSLSLQMLASLSSIISRHTNLTALSLKGVKVDHAAILALFVHLSNNPQSRLSYLNLASIGMTSKAATAIAPFLCDRLPNLTHLDLSNNHANEHGVQTVRKYLALRDASLPPLHVDLSGNLVVVEMLNALTHGVGAVFSVVGAAFMLQRAIIVRADTEVILSVFVFLLSLFTLLTSSCVYHSCFRRPDASHCLRRGDHCSIFLLIAGTYTPFIVRYTTKPFDAVGPATLFAVWTCAIIGIGRSAFGLGSNRTRALFALLTGWIGSLSANTLLKRMHSGAVSLVVLGGLVYSVGIVFYLLGKKRPMMHVIWHLAVLMGGSLHYTAIWQYVLDSS
;
A
#
# COMPACT_ATOMS: atom_id res chain seq x y z
N MET A 1 17.79 25.23 30.30
CA MET A 1 18.86 24.29 30.70
C MET A 1 19.25 23.51 29.47
N LEU A 2 20.52 23.50 29.10
CA LEU A 2 21.02 22.61 28.04
C LEU A 2 20.84 21.14 28.49
N PRO A 3 20.63 20.16 27.59
CA PRO A 3 20.47 18.74 27.96
C PRO A 3 21.59 18.22 28.86
N HIS A 4 22.83 18.67 28.61
CA HIS A 4 24.02 18.39 29.42
C HIS A 4 23.90 18.95 30.85
N GLU A 5 23.36 20.15 31.05
CA GLU A 5 23.20 20.74 32.38
C GLU A 5 22.13 20.00 33.21
N LEU A 6 21.02 19.61 32.58
CA LEU A 6 19.99 18.80 33.23
C LEU A 6 20.53 17.43 33.63
N TYR A 7 21.28 16.80 32.73
CA TYR A 7 21.92 15.52 32.98
C TYR A 7 22.94 15.59 34.13
N VAL A 8 23.84 16.56 34.09
CA VAL A 8 24.86 16.76 35.13
C VAL A 8 24.21 17.01 36.49
N HIS A 9 23.12 17.81 36.54
CA HIS A 9 22.38 18.08 37.76
C HIS A 9 21.71 16.83 38.34
N LEU A 10 21.14 15.96 37.49
CA LEU A 10 20.57 14.67 37.91
C LEU A 10 21.63 13.72 38.50
N CYS A 11 22.78 13.59 37.84
CA CYS A 11 23.88 12.77 38.36
C CYS A 11 24.39 13.26 39.73
N GLU A 12 24.53 14.58 39.88
CA GLU A 12 24.97 15.20 41.15
C GLU A 12 23.97 15.02 42.28
N GLN A 13 22.68 15.23 42.01
CA GLN A 13 21.63 15.14 43.02
C GLN A 13 21.41 13.70 43.52
N HIS A 14 21.59 12.70 42.64
CA HIS A 14 21.29 11.31 42.94
C HIS A 14 22.53 10.45 43.25
N ARG A 15 23.73 11.04 43.25
CA ARG A 15 25.01 10.32 43.40
C ARG A 15 25.17 9.18 42.38
N GLU A 16 24.54 9.32 41.22
CA GLU A 16 24.71 8.41 40.10
C GLU A 16 26.02 8.79 39.37
N PRO A 17 26.87 7.82 38.99
CA PRO A 17 28.08 8.13 38.24
C PRO A 17 27.71 8.83 36.92
N ARG A 18 28.49 9.87 36.56
CA ARG A 18 28.35 10.53 35.26
C ARG A 18 28.74 9.53 34.16
N ASP A 19 27.73 8.92 33.56
CA ASP A 19 27.80 8.03 32.41
C ASP A 19 27.47 8.77 31.10
N MET A 20 28.46 8.89 30.21
CA MET A 20 28.30 9.50 28.88
C MET A 20 27.17 8.87 28.05
N LEU A 21 26.83 7.60 28.29
CA LEU A 21 25.69 6.91 27.65
C LEU A 21 24.34 7.45 28.14
N MET A 22 24.26 7.74 29.45
CA MET A 22 23.05 8.28 30.09
C MET A 22 22.83 9.77 29.73
N GLU A 23 23.90 10.51 29.44
CA GLU A 23 23.82 11.86 28.87
C GLU A 23 23.31 11.83 27.42
N ALA A 24 23.82 10.90 26.62
CA ALA A 24 23.36 10.67 25.25
C ALA A 24 21.90 10.19 25.19
N ALA A 25 21.39 9.61 26.27
CA ALA A 25 20.04 9.06 26.41
C ALA A 25 18.93 10.12 26.60
N LEU A 26 19.29 11.35 26.98
CA LEU A 26 18.37 12.48 27.18
C LEU A 26 18.61 13.54 26.10
N ARG A 27 17.74 13.58 25.09
CA ARG A 27 17.79 14.64 24.06
C ARG A 27 16.57 15.53 24.17
N ILE A 28 16.77 16.77 24.59
CA ILE A 28 15.74 17.81 24.56
C ILE A 28 15.91 18.58 23.24
N ARG A 29 14.88 18.52 22.40
CA ARG A 29 14.69 19.40 21.25
C ARG A 29 13.32 19.99 21.39
N GLU A 30 13.22 21.19 21.95
CA GLU A 30 11.93 21.79 22.28
C GLU A 30 10.93 21.70 21.12
N PRO A 31 9.70 21.21 21.36
CA PRO A 31 9.09 20.84 22.64
C PRO A 31 9.17 19.33 22.99
N THR A 32 10.11 18.60 22.38
CA THR A 32 10.27 17.14 22.47
C THR A 32 11.37 16.71 23.43
N LEU A 33 11.02 15.77 24.32
CA LEU A 33 11.95 15.00 25.14
C LEU A 33 12.10 13.60 24.56
N SER A 34 13.32 13.21 24.18
CA SER A 34 13.63 11.84 23.77
C SER A 34 14.39 11.11 24.86
N VAL A 35 13.95 9.90 25.18
CA VAL A 35 14.44 9.09 26.30
C VAL A 35 14.82 7.70 25.79
N SER A 36 16.04 7.25 26.03
CA SER A 36 16.48 5.90 25.63
C SER A 36 15.99 4.81 26.60
N SER A 37 15.99 3.54 26.19
CA SER A 37 15.73 2.39 27.09
C SER A 37 16.73 2.21 28.22
N GLU A 38 17.92 2.77 28.10
CA GLU A 38 18.96 2.73 29.14
C GLU A 38 18.69 3.76 30.24
N PHE A 39 17.78 4.70 29.98
CA PHE A 39 17.33 5.66 30.97
C PHE A 39 16.39 5.00 31.98
N GLN A 40 16.78 5.02 33.25
CA GLN A 40 15.93 4.47 34.32
C GLN A 40 14.59 5.21 34.36
N LEU A 41 13.48 4.51 34.11
CA LEU A 41 12.13 5.10 34.12
C LEU A 41 11.72 5.68 35.48
N ASN A 42 12.34 5.22 36.57
CA ASN A 42 12.17 5.84 37.89
C ASN A 42 12.68 7.29 37.90
N LEU A 43 13.79 7.54 37.20
CA LEU A 43 14.30 8.89 36.96
C LEU A 43 13.35 9.68 36.04
N LEU A 44 12.71 9.03 35.07
CA LEU A 44 11.74 9.69 34.18
C LEU A 44 10.49 10.15 34.95
N ASP A 45 9.93 9.30 35.81
CA ASP A 45 8.78 9.69 36.65
C ASP A 45 9.16 10.82 37.62
N GLN A 46 10.37 10.79 38.20
CA GLN A 46 10.87 11.87 39.05
C GLN A 46 11.10 13.18 38.29
N LEU A 47 11.69 13.10 37.09
CA LEU A 47 11.90 14.25 36.20
C LEU A 47 10.58 14.97 35.90
N PHE A 48 9.53 14.22 35.59
CA PHE A 48 8.22 14.80 35.32
C PHE A 48 7.51 15.28 36.59
N ARG A 49 7.73 14.66 37.76
CA ARG A 49 7.21 15.16 39.04
C ARG A 49 7.81 16.51 39.43
N GLN A 50 9.05 16.77 39.06
CA GLN A 50 9.76 18.02 39.32
C GLN A 50 9.99 18.82 38.04
N SER A 51 9.05 18.74 37.07
CA SER A 51 9.25 19.36 35.75
C SER A 51 9.44 20.87 35.81
N ALA A 52 8.89 21.56 36.82
CA ALA A 52 9.13 22.99 37.03
C ALA A 52 10.59 23.25 37.45
N THR A 53 11.12 22.47 38.38
CA THR A 53 12.50 22.53 38.88
C THR A 53 13.51 22.27 37.76
N TYR A 54 13.22 21.28 36.92
CA TYR A 54 14.09 20.87 35.81
C TYR A 54 13.84 21.66 34.52
N GLY A 55 12.98 22.68 34.55
CA GLY A 55 12.65 23.50 33.39
C GLY A 55 11.92 22.76 32.27
N LEU A 56 11.38 21.56 32.52
CA LEU A 56 10.66 20.70 31.56
C LEU A 56 9.18 21.08 31.38
N ALA A 57 8.72 22.20 31.95
CA ALA A 57 7.33 22.64 31.85
C ALA A 57 6.84 22.86 30.40
N HIS A 58 7.77 23.16 29.47
CA HIS A 58 7.53 23.36 28.04
C HIS A 58 7.48 22.05 27.24
N VAL A 59 7.87 20.91 27.83
CA VAL A 59 7.87 19.62 27.16
C VAL A 59 6.43 19.15 26.97
N THR A 60 6.05 18.95 25.73
CA THR A 60 4.71 18.46 25.35
C THR A 60 4.78 17.14 24.59
N HIS A 61 5.95 16.79 24.04
CA HIS A 61 6.18 15.58 23.26
C HIS A 61 7.18 14.66 23.97
N LEU A 62 6.82 13.39 24.15
CA LEU A 62 7.69 12.36 24.69
C LEU A 62 7.95 11.30 23.63
N THR A 63 9.22 11.04 23.33
CA THR A 63 9.65 9.94 22.43
C THR A 63 10.49 8.95 23.22
N VAL A 64 10.13 7.67 23.17
CA VAL A 64 10.90 6.59 23.78
C VAL A 64 11.68 5.86 22.69
N VAL A 65 12.99 5.78 22.85
CA VAL A 65 13.91 5.11 21.91
C VAL A 65 14.47 3.86 22.59
N ALA A 66 13.84 2.72 22.32
CA ALA A 66 14.12 1.47 23.00
C ALA A 66 14.07 0.30 22.01
N LYS A 67 14.87 -0.75 22.25
CA LYS A 67 14.72 -2.01 21.48
C LYS A 67 13.39 -2.69 21.80
N SER A 68 13.00 -2.69 23.07
CA SER A 68 11.74 -3.27 23.56
C SER A 68 11.29 -2.62 24.85
N LEU A 69 9.98 -2.60 25.10
CA LEU A 69 9.41 -2.20 26.39
C LEU A 69 8.69 -3.37 27.07
N SER A 70 9.00 -3.60 28.35
CA SER A 70 8.28 -4.53 29.22
C SER A 70 6.96 -3.91 29.70
N LEU A 71 6.04 -4.75 30.18
CA LEU A 71 4.75 -4.31 30.70
C LEU A 71 4.87 -3.36 31.91
N GLN A 72 5.86 -3.57 32.78
CA GLN A 72 6.16 -2.67 33.91
C GLN A 72 6.60 -1.29 33.42
N MET A 73 7.50 -1.24 32.44
CA MET A 73 7.97 0.03 31.87
C MET A 73 6.84 0.83 31.23
N LEU A 74 5.90 0.13 30.59
CA LEU A 74 4.75 0.74 29.96
C LEU A 74 3.69 1.22 30.97
N ALA A 75 3.53 0.52 32.10
CA ALA A 75 2.72 0.99 33.22
C ALA A 75 3.28 2.29 33.82
N SER A 76 4.60 2.39 34.01
CA SER A 76 5.26 3.62 34.47
C SER A 76 5.05 4.77 33.48
N LEU A 77 5.25 4.55 32.17
CA LEU A 77 4.97 5.55 31.14
C LEU A 77 3.51 6.03 31.17
N SER A 78 2.58 5.10 31.34
CA SER A 78 1.16 5.42 31.43
C SER A 78 0.87 6.31 32.66
N SER A 79 1.49 6.00 33.80
CA SER A 79 1.39 6.81 35.02
C SER A 79 2.02 8.21 34.89
N ILE A 80 3.02 8.38 34.04
CA ILE A 80 3.61 9.69 33.72
C ILE A 80 2.63 10.52 32.88
N ILE A 81 2.02 9.90 31.87
CA ILE A 81 1.06 10.55 30.96
C ILE A 81 -0.19 11.04 31.70
N SER A 82 -0.69 10.27 32.68
CA SER A 82 -1.85 10.70 33.47
C SER A 82 -1.55 11.84 34.42
N ARG A 83 -0.32 11.93 34.95
CA ARG A 83 0.08 12.96 35.92
C ARG A 83 0.59 14.24 35.28
N HIS A 84 1.22 14.15 34.12
CA HIS A 84 1.80 15.32 33.45
C HIS A 84 0.81 15.92 32.46
N THR A 85 0.09 16.95 32.91
CA THR A 85 -1.02 17.57 32.16
C THR A 85 -0.58 18.35 30.92
N ASN A 86 0.73 18.53 30.69
CA ASN A 86 1.25 19.22 29.50
C ASN A 86 1.64 18.27 28.36
N LEU A 87 1.76 16.96 28.61
CA LEU A 87 2.06 15.99 27.56
C LEU A 87 0.88 15.81 26.61
N THR A 88 1.09 16.17 25.35
CA THR A 88 0.10 16.06 24.27
C THR A 88 0.47 14.99 23.24
N ALA A 89 1.74 14.58 23.17
CA ALA A 89 2.21 13.58 22.22
C ALA A 89 3.12 12.52 22.86
N LEU A 90 2.87 11.26 22.50
CA LEU A 90 3.73 10.12 22.85
C LEU A 90 4.14 9.38 21.57
N SER A 91 5.42 9.07 21.43
CA SER A 91 5.94 8.22 20.37
C SER A 91 6.72 7.04 20.93
N LEU A 92 6.27 5.84 20.58
CA LEU A 92 6.95 4.55 20.80
C LEU A 92 7.38 3.92 19.47
N LYS A 93 7.55 4.74 18.42
CA LYS A 93 7.84 4.26 17.07
C LYS A 93 9.07 3.35 17.04
N GLY A 94 8.91 2.16 16.47
CA GLY A 94 10.00 1.17 16.32
C GLY A 94 10.38 0.42 17.60
N VAL A 95 9.70 0.70 18.72
CA VAL A 95 9.93 0.01 19.99
C VAL A 95 9.08 -1.26 20.02
N LYS A 96 9.69 -2.43 20.21
CA LYS A 96 8.92 -3.68 20.32
C LYS A 96 8.10 -3.70 21.61
N VAL A 97 6.79 -3.88 21.49
CA VAL A 97 5.87 -3.88 22.64
C VAL A 97 4.99 -5.13 22.63
N ASP A 98 4.88 -5.81 23.77
CA ASP A 98 4.00 -6.97 23.92
C ASP A 98 2.52 -6.60 23.88
N HIS A 99 1.67 -7.50 23.36
CA HIS A 99 0.23 -7.24 23.22
C HIS A 99 -0.47 -6.84 24.53
N ALA A 100 -0.12 -7.51 25.63
CA ALA A 100 -0.68 -7.21 26.94
C ALA A 100 -0.31 -5.78 27.39
N ALA A 101 0.90 -5.33 27.07
CA ALA A 101 1.37 -3.99 27.40
C ALA A 101 0.68 -2.93 26.53
N ILE A 102 0.44 -3.19 25.24
CA ILE A 102 -0.38 -2.31 24.38
C ILE A 102 -1.79 -2.19 24.96
N LEU A 103 -2.43 -3.31 25.32
CA LEU A 103 -3.78 -3.26 25.89
C LEU A 103 -3.81 -2.50 27.22
N ALA A 104 -2.82 -2.70 28.08
CA ALA A 104 -2.70 -1.99 29.35
C ALA A 104 -2.58 -0.47 29.15
N LEU A 105 -1.84 -0.01 28.13
CA LEU A 105 -1.77 1.40 27.76
C LEU A 105 -3.16 1.97 27.45
N PHE A 106 -3.93 1.30 26.60
CA PHE A 106 -5.25 1.75 26.19
C PHE A 106 -6.26 1.73 27.34
N VAL A 107 -6.23 0.69 28.18
CA VAL A 107 -7.02 0.64 29.42
C VAL A 107 -6.67 1.81 30.32
N HIS A 108 -5.37 2.08 30.53
CA HIS A 108 -4.95 3.18 31.36
C HIS A 108 -5.39 4.53 30.81
N LEU A 109 -5.19 4.80 29.52
CA LEU A 109 -5.63 6.04 28.88
C LEU A 109 -7.14 6.22 29.00
N SER A 110 -7.93 5.15 28.86
CA SER A 110 -9.39 5.25 29.03
C SER A 110 -9.85 5.56 30.44
N ASN A 111 -9.10 5.11 31.45
CA ASN A 111 -9.39 5.40 32.85
C ASN A 111 -8.91 6.80 33.28
N ASN A 112 -8.21 7.54 32.41
CA ASN A 112 -7.66 8.85 32.69
C ASN A 112 -8.11 9.89 31.64
N PRO A 113 -9.41 10.23 31.57
CA PRO A 113 -9.96 11.14 30.56
C PRO A 113 -9.40 12.57 30.66
N GLN A 114 -8.77 12.92 31.78
CA GLN A 114 -8.08 14.19 32.02
C GLN A 114 -6.78 14.33 31.18
N SER A 115 -6.25 13.23 30.62
CA SER A 115 -5.02 13.24 29.84
C SER A 115 -5.18 14.10 28.59
N ARG A 116 -4.25 15.03 28.34
CA ARG A 116 -4.24 15.88 27.14
C ARG A 116 -3.63 15.22 25.91
N LEU A 117 -3.34 13.91 25.98
CA LEU A 117 -2.70 13.17 24.90
C LEU A 117 -3.59 13.17 23.65
N SER A 118 -3.16 13.91 22.64
CA SER A 118 -3.85 14.06 21.36
C SER A 118 -3.17 13.29 20.22
N TYR A 119 -1.88 13.00 20.36
CA TYR A 119 -1.07 12.26 19.39
C TYR A 119 -0.41 11.04 20.02
N LEU A 120 -0.63 9.86 19.43
CA LEU A 120 0.00 8.62 19.86
C LEU A 120 0.61 7.90 18.65
N ASN A 121 1.93 7.74 18.66
CA ASN A 121 2.65 7.01 17.62
C ASN A 121 3.09 5.63 18.11
N LEU A 122 2.47 4.61 17.53
CA LEU A 122 2.72 3.19 17.74
C LEU A 122 3.12 2.52 16.42
N ALA A 123 3.78 3.26 15.52
CA ALA A 123 4.25 2.71 14.26
C ALA A 123 5.38 1.70 14.48
N SER A 124 5.36 0.59 13.73
CA SER A 124 6.43 -0.42 13.75
C SER A 124 6.73 -1.01 15.14
N ILE A 125 5.73 -1.11 16.03
CA ILE A 125 5.91 -1.70 17.37
C ILE A 125 5.73 -3.22 17.42
N GLY A 126 5.35 -3.83 16.29
CA GLY A 126 5.09 -5.26 16.16
C GLY A 126 3.67 -5.67 16.55
N MET A 127 2.71 -4.74 16.55
CA MET A 127 1.32 -5.01 16.91
C MET A 127 0.67 -6.02 15.94
N THR A 128 0.09 -7.10 16.46
CA THR A 128 -0.67 -8.08 15.65
C THR A 128 -2.14 -7.73 15.55
N SER A 129 -2.89 -8.47 14.72
CA SER A 129 -4.35 -8.37 14.63
C SER A 129 -5.07 -8.63 15.95
N LYS A 130 -4.56 -9.52 16.80
CA LYS A 130 -5.18 -9.78 18.11
C LYS A 130 -5.14 -8.51 18.98
N ALA A 131 -3.99 -7.83 19.00
CA ALA A 131 -3.84 -6.57 19.70
C ALA A 131 -4.68 -5.46 19.05
N ALA A 132 -4.66 -5.34 17.71
CA ALA A 132 -5.48 -4.36 16.99
C ALA A 132 -6.98 -4.51 17.28
N THR A 133 -7.50 -5.75 17.28
CA THR A 133 -8.89 -6.06 17.64
C THR A 133 -9.18 -5.75 19.11
N ALA A 134 -8.24 -6.01 20.02
CA ALA A 134 -8.42 -5.73 21.44
C ALA A 134 -8.46 -4.22 21.76
N ILE A 135 -7.69 -3.39 21.05
CA ILE A 135 -7.70 -1.94 21.25
C ILE A 135 -8.83 -1.22 20.49
N ALA A 136 -9.39 -1.83 19.45
CA ALA A 136 -10.38 -1.18 18.58
C ALA A 136 -11.60 -0.61 19.33
N PRO A 137 -12.20 -1.29 20.34
CA PRO A 137 -13.32 -0.73 21.11
C PRO A 137 -13.01 0.58 21.82
N PHE A 138 -11.76 0.82 22.21
CA PHE A 138 -11.37 2.06 22.89
C PHE A 138 -11.42 3.29 21.98
N LEU A 139 -11.36 3.08 20.65
CA LEU A 139 -11.31 4.17 19.67
C LEU A 139 -12.68 4.83 19.44
N CYS A 140 -13.77 4.19 19.88
CA CYS A 140 -15.13 4.70 19.70
C CYS A 140 -15.45 5.90 20.60
N ASP A 141 -15.19 5.77 21.90
CA ASP A 141 -15.71 6.67 22.92
C ASP A 141 -14.75 6.85 24.11
N ARG A 142 -13.82 5.91 24.32
CA ARG A 142 -12.98 5.88 25.53
C ARG A 142 -11.69 6.70 25.47
N LEU A 143 -11.44 7.43 24.38
CA LEU A 143 -10.24 8.25 24.18
C LEU A 143 -10.63 9.63 23.64
N PRO A 144 -11.18 10.51 24.50
CA PRO A 144 -11.84 11.74 24.06
C PRO A 144 -10.88 12.78 23.46
N ASN A 145 -9.63 12.85 23.96
CA ASN A 145 -8.65 13.85 23.51
C ASN A 145 -7.79 13.39 22.34
N LEU A 146 -7.81 12.09 22.01
CA LEU A 146 -6.95 11.52 20.96
C LEU A 146 -7.49 11.90 19.57
N THR A 147 -6.67 12.61 18.80
CA THR A 147 -6.98 13.03 17.43
C THR A 147 -6.11 12.35 16.39
N HIS A 148 -4.95 11.84 16.77
CA HIS A 148 -4.01 11.15 15.88
C HIS A 148 -3.49 9.87 16.53
N LEU A 149 -3.61 8.76 15.80
CA LEU A 149 -3.07 7.46 16.19
C LEU A 149 -2.34 6.84 15.00
N ASP A 150 -1.03 6.68 15.11
CA ASP A 150 -0.23 6.02 14.08
C ASP A 150 -0.05 4.54 14.45
N LEU A 151 -0.70 3.64 13.71
CA LEU A 151 -0.56 2.17 13.80
C LEU A 151 0.16 1.62 12.56
N SER A 152 0.85 2.46 11.78
CA SER A 152 1.46 2.06 10.52
C SER A 152 2.59 1.04 10.70
N ASN A 153 2.84 0.27 9.65
CA ASN A 153 3.96 -0.69 9.56
C ASN A 153 4.00 -1.74 10.69
N ASN A 154 2.82 -2.09 11.21
CA ASN A 154 2.64 -3.20 12.14
C ASN A 154 2.27 -4.50 11.40
N HIS A 155 1.78 -5.50 12.13
CA HIS A 155 1.42 -6.82 11.62
C HIS A 155 -0.08 -7.09 11.75
N ALA A 156 -0.92 -6.05 11.61
CA ALA A 156 -2.37 -6.24 11.56
C ALA A 156 -2.76 -6.80 10.17
N ASN A 157 -3.22 -8.04 10.13
CA ASN A 157 -3.86 -8.61 8.93
C ASN A 157 -5.19 -7.90 8.60
N GLU A 158 -5.84 -8.33 7.51
CA GLU A 158 -7.10 -7.76 7.03
C GLU A 158 -8.19 -7.68 8.13
N HIS A 159 -8.35 -8.73 8.94
CA HIS A 159 -9.33 -8.75 10.02
C HIS A 159 -9.06 -7.69 11.09
N GLY A 160 -7.81 -7.52 11.52
CA GLY A 160 -7.43 -6.50 12.50
C GLY A 160 -7.67 -5.08 11.97
N VAL A 161 -7.23 -4.82 10.74
CA VAL A 161 -7.43 -3.52 10.06
C VAL A 161 -8.91 -3.19 9.88
N GLN A 162 -9.72 -4.17 9.44
CA GLN A 162 -11.16 -3.99 9.29
C GLN A 162 -11.87 -3.77 10.62
N THR A 163 -11.45 -4.46 11.68
CA THR A 163 -12.00 -4.28 13.02
C THR A 163 -11.74 -2.86 13.51
N VAL A 164 -10.51 -2.38 13.41
CA VAL A 164 -10.17 -0.98 13.78
C VAL A 164 -11.01 0.01 12.97
N ARG A 165 -11.12 -0.15 11.65
CA ARG A 165 -11.95 0.72 10.80
C ARG A 165 -13.44 0.68 11.17
N LYS A 166 -13.97 -0.50 11.53
CA LYS A 166 -15.35 -0.67 11.96
C LYS A 166 -15.63 0.13 13.23
N TYR A 167 -14.78 0.00 14.25
CA TYR A 167 -14.95 0.76 15.50
C TYR A 167 -14.72 2.26 15.30
N LEU A 168 -13.77 2.67 14.45
CA LEU A 168 -13.61 4.09 14.09
C LEU A 168 -14.85 4.70 13.43
N ALA A 169 -15.57 3.93 12.60
CA ALA A 169 -16.82 4.37 12.00
C ALA A 169 -17.99 4.48 13.01
N LEU A 170 -17.84 3.87 14.18
CA LEU A 170 -18.79 3.95 15.31
C LEU A 170 -18.35 5.00 16.35
N ARG A 171 -17.32 5.80 16.06
CA ARG A 171 -16.84 6.83 16.98
C ARG A 171 -17.92 7.88 17.22
N ASP A 172 -18.09 8.28 18.48
CA ASP A 172 -19.06 9.32 18.87
C ASP A 172 -18.76 10.63 18.12
N ALA A 173 -19.79 11.19 17.50
CA ALA A 173 -19.72 12.44 16.75
C ALA A 173 -19.49 13.67 17.64
N SER A 174 -19.72 13.56 18.95
CA SER A 174 -19.40 14.60 19.94
C SER A 174 -17.89 14.75 20.17
N LEU A 175 -17.10 13.70 19.86
CA LEU A 175 -15.67 13.68 20.05
C LEU A 175 -14.92 14.26 18.84
N PRO A 176 -13.70 14.79 19.04
CA PRO A 176 -12.88 15.25 17.92
C PRO A 176 -12.58 14.09 16.96
N PRO A 177 -12.43 14.39 15.66
CA PRO A 177 -12.13 13.38 14.66
C PRO A 177 -10.77 12.73 14.96
N LEU A 178 -10.75 11.40 14.94
CA LEU A 178 -9.53 10.61 15.13
C LEU A 178 -9.02 10.09 13.79
N HIS A 179 -7.86 10.59 13.38
CA HIS A 179 -7.12 10.08 12.25
C HIS A 179 -6.26 8.88 12.67
N VAL A 180 -6.51 7.71 12.08
CA VAL A 180 -5.72 6.50 12.33
C VAL A 180 -4.97 6.07 11.08
N ASP A 181 -3.64 6.04 11.15
CA ASP A 181 -2.80 5.50 10.08
C ASP A 181 -2.65 3.99 10.25
N LEU A 182 -3.10 3.23 9.23
CA LEU A 182 -3.04 1.77 9.16
C LEU A 182 -2.16 1.29 8.00
N SER A 183 -1.43 2.18 7.33
CA SER A 183 -0.56 1.87 6.19
C SER A 183 0.50 0.83 6.56
N GLY A 184 0.99 0.06 5.60
CA GLY A 184 2.08 -0.91 5.82
C GLY A 184 1.73 -2.15 6.65
N ASN A 185 0.48 -2.34 7.07
CA ASN A 185 0.04 -3.48 7.89
C ASN A 185 -0.25 -4.77 7.11
N LEU A 186 -0.77 -4.65 5.88
CA LEU A 186 -1.30 -5.78 5.09
C LEU A 186 -0.21 -6.61 4.39
N VAL A 187 0.86 -6.96 5.10
CA VAL A 187 2.08 -7.59 4.56
C VAL A 187 1.78 -8.80 3.69
N VAL A 188 0.95 -9.73 4.17
CA VAL A 188 0.63 -10.96 3.44
C VAL A 188 -0.12 -10.65 2.13
N VAL A 189 -1.05 -9.70 2.16
CA VAL A 189 -1.80 -9.32 0.95
C VAL A 189 -0.88 -8.69 -0.09
N GLU A 190 -0.01 -7.78 0.34
CA GLU A 190 0.96 -7.12 -0.53
C GLU A 190 2.00 -8.11 -1.08
N MET A 191 2.45 -9.08 -0.27
CA MET A 191 3.30 -10.18 -0.72
C MET A 191 2.62 -11.06 -1.76
N LEU A 192 1.35 -11.43 -1.55
CA LEU A 192 0.59 -12.23 -2.52
C LEU A 192 0.39 -11.45 -3.83
N ASN A 193 0.02 -10.16 -3.74
CA ASN A 193 -0.12 -9.30 -4.91
C ASN A 193 1.20 -9.19 -5.71
N ALA A 194 2.32 -9.01 -5.01
CA ALA A 194 3.64 -8.97 -5.63
C ALA A 194 4.02 -10.31 -6.25
N LEU A 195 3.77 -11.43 -5.54
CA LEU A 195 4.12 -12.76 -6.00
C LEU A 195 3.34 -13.17 -7.24
N THR A 196 2.03 -12.95 -7.29
CA THR A 196 1.21 -13.33 -8.45
C THR A 196 1.74 -12.67 -9.73
N HIS A 197 1.96 -11.37 -9.70
CA HIS A 197 2.48 -10.64 -10.87
C HIS A 197 3.98 -10.82 -11.09
N GLY A 198 4.78 -11.06 -10.04
CA GLY A 198 6.21 -11.37 -10.17
C GLY A 198 6.44 -12.71 -10.88
N VAL A 199 5.70 -13.76 -10.50
CA VAL A 199 5.71 -15.05 -11.21
C VAL A 199 5.21 -14.87 -12.64
N GLY A 200 4.14 -14.10 -12.83
CA GLY A 200 3.66 -13.73 -14.16
C GLY A 200 4.71 -13.03 -15.02
N ALA A 201 5.48 -12.10 -14.45
CA ALA A 201 6.54 -11.38 -15.17
C ALA A 201 7.62 -12.34 -15.67
N VAL A 202 8.06 -13.29 -14.84
CA VAL A 202 9.00 -14.35 -15.26
C VAL A 202 8.41 -15.18 -16.40
N PHE A 203 7.15 -15.64 -16.27
CA PHE A 203 6.50 -16.37 -17.35
C PHE A 203 6.32 -15.55 -18.62
N SER A 204 6.11 -14.23 -18.52
CA SER A 204 5.98 -13.36 -19.69
C SER A 204 7.30 -13.25 -20.48
N VAL A 205 8.46 -13.30 -19.81
CA VAL A 205 9.77 -13.31 -20.48
C VAL A 205 9.99 -14.65 -21.20
N VAL A 206 9.68 -15.76 -20.52
CA VAL A 206 9.78 -17.10 -21.13
C VAL A 206 8.81 -17.23 -22.31
N GLY A 207 7.57 -16.79 -22.14
CA GLY A 207 6.55 -16.76 -23.19
C GLY A 207 6.96 -15.85 -24.35
N ALA A 208 7.58 -14.70 -24.09
CA ALA A 208 8.11 -13.83 -25.14
C ALA A 208 9.16 -14.55 -26.00
N ALA A 209 10.09 -15.28 -25.38
CA ALA A 209 11.10 -16.06 -26.11
C ALA A 209 10.44 -17.10 -27.04
N PHE A 210 9.48 -17.87 -26.52
CA PHE A 210 8.74 -18.84 -27.33
C PHE A 210 7.97 -18.15 -28.45
N MET A 211 7.23 -17.08 -28.16
CA MET A 211 6.37 -16.40 -29.12
C MET A 211 7.17 -15.76 -30.26
N LEU A 212 8.32 -15.16 -29.95
CA LEU A 212 9.23 -14.63 -30.97
C LEU A 212 9.89 -15.75 -31.79
N GLN A 213 10.30 -16.86 -31.16
CA GLN A 213 10.81 -18.03 -31.87
C GLN A 213 9.76 -18.56 -32.86
N ARG A 214 8.50 -18.68 -32.43
CA ARG A 214 7.40 -19.09 -33.31
C ARG A 214 7.21 -18.11 -34.46
N ALA A 215 7.24 -16.80 -34.20
CA ALA A 215 7.10 -15.79 -35.25
C ALA A 215 8.16 -15.94 -36.35
N ILE A 216 9.39 -16.29 -35.97
CA ILE A 216 10.48 -16.58 -36.91
C ILE A 216 10.22 -17.87 -37.69
N ILE A 217 9.82 -18.96 -37.00
CA ILE A 217 9.56 -20.26 -37.64
C ILE A 217 8.46 -20.15 -38.70
N VAL A 218 7.38 -19.45 -38.40
CA VAL A 218 6.26 -19.25 -39.35
C VAL A 218 6.55 -18.16 -40.40
N ARG A 219 7.74 -17.54 -40.36
CA ARG A 219 8.14 -16.43 -41.24
C ARG A 219 7.13 -15.30 -41.27
N ALA A 220 6.66 -14.90 -40.08
CA ALA A 220 5.69 -13.82 -39.94
C ALA A 220 6.22 -12.51 -40.54
N ASP A 221 5.32 -11.74 -41.15
CA ASP A 221 5.62 -10.39 -41.65
C ASP A 221 6.20 -9.51 -40.54
N THR A 222 7.11 -8.59 -40.91
CA THR A 222 7.76 -7.66 -39.96
C THR A 222 6.75 -6.88 -39.13
N GLU A 223 5.64 -6.42 -39.73
CA GLU A 223 4.57 -5.71 -39.03
C GLU A 223 3.93 -6.56 -37.93
N VAL A 224 3.71 -7.85 -38.21
CA VAL A 224 3.15 -8.81 -37.24
C VAL A 224 4.15 -9.03 -36.10
N ILE A 225 5.44 -9.21 -36.40
CA ILE A 225 6.48 -9.37 -35.38
C ILE A 225 6.53 -8.15 -34.45
N LEU A 226 6.54 -6.93 -35.00
CA LEU A 226 6.53 -5.69 -34.22
C LEU A 226 5.26 -5.57 -33.36
N SER A 227 4.10 -5.92 -33.91
CA SER A 227 2.82 -5.89 -33.18
C SER A 227 2.78 -6.87 -32.00
N VAL A 228 3.37 -8.05 -32.16
CA VAL A 228 3.52 -9.07 -31.10
C VAL A 228 4.51 -8.59 -30.05
N PHE A 229 5.62 -7.97 -30.45
CA PHE A 229 6.57 -7.37 -29.52
C PHE A 229 5.92 -6.29 -28.65
N VAL A 230 5.07 -5.44 -29.23
CA VAL A 230 4.29 -4.43 -28.48
C VAL A 230 3.40 -5.08 -27.41
N PHE A 231 2.68 -6.17 -27.74
CA PHE A 231 1.91 -6.94 -26.76
C PHE A 231 2.80 -7.48 -25.64
N LEU A 232 3.87 -8.20 -25.99
CA LEU A 232 4.77 -8.83 -25.01
C LEU A 232 5.42 -7.80 -24.07
N LEU A 233 5.88 -6.67 -24.61
CA LEU A 233 6.48 -5.59 -23.82
C LEU A 233 5.45 -4.96 -22.88
N SER A 234 4.22 -4.74 -23.35
CA SER A 234 3.14 -4.19 -22.51
C SER A 234 2.75 -5.13 -21.37
N LEU A 235 2.71 -6.44 -21.63
CA LEU A 235 2.40 -7.47 -20.64
C LEU A 235 3.50 -7.55 -19.58
N PHE A 236 4.76 -7.62 -20.00
CA PHE A 236 5.90 -7.59 -19.09
C PHE A 236 5.93 -6.32 -18.25
N THR A 237 5.67 -5.16 -18.87
CA THR A 237 5.63 -3.86 -18.18
C THR A 237 4.56 -3.84 -17.11
N LEU A 238 3.36 -4.34 -17.39
CA LEU A 238 2.27 -4.40 -16.41
C LEU A 238 2.62 -5.29 -15.23
N LEU A 239 3.05 -6.51 -15.51
CA LEU A 239 3.34 -7.50 -14.48
C LEU A 239 4.50 -7.03 -13.59
N THR A 240 5.54 -6.46 -14.19
CA THR A 240 6.69 -5.91 -13.46
C THR A 240 6.31 -4.68 -12.65
N SER A 241 5.61 -3.71 -13.25
CA SER A 241 5.23 -2.47 -12.55
C SER A 241 4.36 -2.77 -11.32
N SER A 242 3.42 -3.71 -11.46
CA SER A 242 2.58 -4.14 -10.35
C SER A 242 3.36 -4.88 -9.26
N CYS A 243 4.24 -5.81 -9.65
CA CYS A 243 5.11 -6.51 -8.72
C CYS A 243 5.98 -5.55 -7.89
N VAL A 244 6.62 -4.59 -8.55
CA VAL A 244 7.51 -3.60 -7.88
C VAL A 244 6.71 -2.68 -6.96
N TYR A 245 5.52 -2.22 -7.39
CA TYR A 245 4.63 -1.41 -6.56
C TYR A 245 4.28 -2.12 -5.25
N HIS A 246 3.78 -3.35 -5.33
CA HIS A 246 3.37 -4.11 -4.15
C HIS A 246 4.57 -4.55 -3.29
N SER A 247 5.74 -4.78 -3.89
CA SER A 247 6.97 -5.04 -3.14
C SER A 247 7.44 -3.84 -2.31
N CYS A 248 7.13 -2.61 -2.75
CA CYS A 248 7.56 -1.37 -2.12
C CYS A 248 6.50 -0.73 -1.20
N PHE A 249 5.45 -1.46 -0.80
CA PHE A 249 4.31 -0.92 -0.04
C PHE A 249 4.65 -0.24 1.31
N ARG A 250 5.82 -0.53 1.89
CA ARG A 250 6.33 0.09 3.12
C ARG A 250 7.14 1.37 2.91
N ARG A 251 7.34 1.81 1.65
CA ARG A 251 8.05 3.05 1.31
C ARG A 251 7.05 4.05 0.73
N PRO A 252 6.47 4.96 1.52
CA PRO A 252 5.38 5.84 1.07
C PRO A 252 5.71 6.63 -0.20
N ASP A 253 6.90 7.24 -0.25
CA ASP A 253 7.33 8.10 -1.37
C ASP A 253 7.46 7.30 -2.67
N ALA A 254 8.14 6.14 -2.60
CA ALA A 254 8.32 5.25 -3.74
C ALA A 254 7.00 4.59 -4.16
N SER A 255 6.22 4.11 -3.20
CA SER A 255 4.93 3.43 -3.40
C SER A 255 3.96 4.33 -4.17
N HIS A 256 3.93 5.63 -3.89
CA HIS A 256 3.05 6.56 -4.61
C HIS A 256 3.38 6.68 -6.10
N CYS A 257 4.67 6.80 -6.45
CA CYS A 257 5.11 6.86 -7.84
C CYS A 257 4.89 5.52 -8.56
N LEU A 258 5.29 4.41 -7.92
CA LEU A 258 5.12 3.06 -8.47
C LEU A 258 3.66 2.70 -8.70
N ARG A 259 2.76 3.14 -7.81
CA ARG A 259 1.31 2.99 -7.99
C ARG A 259 0.79 3.70 -9.23
N ARG A 260 1.36 4.86 -9.58
CA ARG A 260 0.97 5.57 -10.81
C ARG A 260 1.44 4.79 -12.03
N GLY A 261 2.69 4.29 -12.01
CA GLY A 261 3.22 3.40 -13.05
C GLY A 261 2.38 2.15 -13.26
N ASP A 262 1.98 1.50 -12.17
CA ASP A 262 1.12 0.31 -12.19
C ASP A 262 -0.23 0.60 -12.88
N HIS A 263 -0.87 1.71 -12.53
CA HIS A 263 -2.10 2.13 -13.20
C HIS A 263 -1.92 2.51 -14.67
N CYS A 264 -0.81 3.15 -15.04
CA CYS A 264 -0.51 3.46 -16.45
C CYS A 264 -0.36 2.18 -17.27
N SER A 265 0.27 1.16 -16.70
CA SER A 265 0.57 -0.09 -17.39
C SER A 265 -0.70 -0.86 -17.82
N ILE A 266 -1.82 -0.70 -17.11
CA ILE A 266 -3.13 -1.27 -17.50
C ILE A 266 -3.55 -0.77 -18.88
N PHE A 267 -3.47 0.54 -19.11
CA PHE A 267 -3.84 1.14 -20.39
C PHE A 267 -2.86 0.77 -21.51
N LEU A 268 -1.57 0.66 -21.17
CA LEU A 268 -0.56 0.17 -22.10
C LEU A 268 -0.84 -1.28 -22.53
N LEU A 269 -1.17 -2.17 -21.59
CA LEU A 269 -1.53 -3.56 -21.91
C LEU A 269 -2.80 -3.66 -22.75
N ILE A 270 -3.82 -2.84 -22.46
CA ILE A 270 -5.04 -2.82 -23.29
C ILE A 270 -4.65 -2.51 -24.74
N ALA A 271 -3.93 -1.42 -24.99
CA ALA A 271 -3.50 -1.08 -26.36
C ALA A 271 -2.58 -2.12 -26.98
N GLY A 272 -1.63 -2.66 -26.21
CA GLY A 272 -0.73 -3.70 -26.66
C GLY A 272 -1.45 -4.99 -27.06
N THR A 273 -2.55 -5.33 -26.37
CA THR A 273 -3.38 -6.50 -26.67
C THR A 273 -4.11 -6.36 -28.00
N TYR A 274 -4.59 -5.17 -28.35
CA TYR A 274 -5.26 -4.93 -29.64
C TYR A 274 -4.31 -5.03 -30.83
N THR A 275 -3.08 -4.55 -30.67
CA THR A 275 -2.12 -4.32 -31.75
C THR A 275 -1.90 -5.55 -32.66
N PRO A 276 -1.58 -6.76 -32.16
CA PRO A 276 -1.32 -7.91 -33.02
C PRO A 276 -2.54 -8.42 -33.79
N PHE A 277 -3.73 -8.37 -33.21
CA PHE A 277 -4.95 -8.80 -33.91
C PHE A 277 -5.31 -7.85 -35.04
N ILE A 278 -5.28 -6.54 -34.76
CA ILE A 278 -5.63 -5.56 -35.79
C ILE A 278 -4.60 -5.61 -36.92
N VAL A 279 -3.30 -5.63 -36.61
CA VAL A 279 -2.26 -5.71 -37.65
C VAL A 279 -2.45 -6.97 -38.50
N ARG A 280 -2.57 -8.16 -37.89
CA ARG A 280 -2.68 -9.41 -38.67
C ARG A 280 -3.91 -9.48 -39.58
N TYR A 281 -5.06 -9.02 -39.11
CA TYR A 281 -6.34 -9.26 -39.82
C TYR A 281 -6.79 -8.09 -40.69
N THR A 282 -6.15 -6.92 -40.60
CA THR A 282 -6.62 -5.72 -41.32
C THR A 282 -5.57 -5.06 -42.22
N THR A 283 -4.29 -5.40 -42.15
CA THR A 283 -3.30 -4.83 -43.08
C THR A 283 -3.29 -5.52 -44.43
N LYS A 284 -3.61 -6.82 -44.50
CA LYS A 284 -3.64 -7.60 -45.74
C LYS A 284 -4.85 -8.55 -45.79
N PRO A 285 -5.91 -8.25 -46.57
CA PRO A 285 -6.11 -7.03 -47.37
C PRO A 285 -6.39 -5.81 -46.48
N PHE A 286 -5.91 -4.64 -46.90
CA PHE A 286 -6.09 -3.39 -46.17
C PHE A 286 -7.58 -3.11 -45.89
N ASP A 287 -7.89 -2.76 -44.65
CA ASP A 287 -9.19 -2.31 -44.21
C ASP A 287 -9.02 -1.08 -43.33
N ALA A 288 -9.61 0.05 -43.72
CA ALA A 288 -9.50 1.31 -42.99
C ALA A 288 -10.03 1.23 -41.55
N VAL A 289 -10.90 0.24 -41.25
CA VAL A 289 -11.37 -0.03 -39.89
C VAL A 289 -10.19 -0.34 -38.96
N GLY A 290 -9.18 -1.08 -39.41
CA GLY A 290 -8.04 -1.48 -38.59
C GLY A 290 -7.23 -0.31 -38.03
N PRO A 291 -6.62 0.53 -38.90
CA PRO A 291 -5.93 1.73 -38.47
C PRO A 291 -6.79 2.65 -37.62
N ALA A 292 -8.08 2.79 -37.93
CA ALA A 292 -9.02 3.57 -37.12
C ALA A 292 -9.19 3.00 -35.71
N THR A 293 -9.30 1.67 -35.56
CA THR A 293 -9.36 1.00 -34.25
C THR A 293 -8.09 1.22 -33.45
N LEU A 294 -6.91 1.06 -34.08
CA LEU A 294 -5.63 1.29 -33.39
C LEU A 294 -5.49 2.73 -32.94
N PHE A 295 -5.82 3.69 -33.80
CA PHE A 295 -5.80 5.11 -33.45
C PHE A 295 -6.72 5.39 -32.25
N ALA A 296 -7.95 4.88 -32.26
CA ALA A 296 -8.90 5.05 -31.16
C ALA A 296 -8.38 4.43 -29.85
N VAL A 297 -7.92 3.18 -29.88
CA VAL A 297 -7.44 2.47 -28.68
C VAL A 297 -6.19 3.13 -28.12
N TRP A 298 -5.20 3.48 -28.95
CA TRP A 298 -3.98 4.14 -28.50
C TRP A 298 -4.24 5.56 -27.98
N THR A 299 -5.16 6.30 -28.60
CA THR A 299 -5.59 7.62 -28.08
C THR A 299 -6.22 7.48 -26.69
N CYS A 300 -7.15 6.54 -26.52
CA CYS A 300 -7.74 6.25 -25.21
C CYS A 300 -6.68 5.79 -24.20
N ALA A 301 -5.71 4.97 -24.62
CA ALA A 301 -4.62 4.52 -23.75
C ALA A 301 -3.73 5.68 -23.30
N ILE A 302 -3.35 6.60 -24.20
CA ILE A 302 -2.57 7.80 -23.87
C ILE A 302 -3.33 8.67 -22.86
N ILE A 303 -4.64 8.88 -23.08
CA ILE A 303 -5.50 9.61 -22.13
C ILE A 303 -5.53 8.89 -20.77
N GLY A 304 -5.66 7.57 -20.76
CA GLY A 304 -5.69 6.75 -19.55
C GLY A 304 -4.37 6.77 -18.77
N ILE A 305 -3.25 6.71 -19.49
CA ILE A 305 -1.89 6.87 -18.97
C ILE A 305 -1.74 8.26 -18.36
N GLY A 306 -2.09 9.32 -19.09
CA GLY A 306 -2.00 10.70 -18.59
C GLY A 306 -2.81 10.90 -17.30
N ARG A 307 -4.07 10.47 -17.30
CA ARG A 307 -4.92 10.51 -16.09
C ARG A 307 -4.31 9.76 -14.92
N SER A 308 -3.71 8.60 -15.17
CA SER A 308 -3.09 7.76 -14.12
C SER A 308 -1.79 8.37 -13.59
N ALA A 309 -0.94 8.89 -14.47
CA ALA A 309 0.32 9.54 -14.14
C ALA A 309 0.13 10.79 -13.28
N PHE A 310 -0.89 11.59 -13.57
CA PHE A 310 -1.26 12.78 -12.78
C PHE A 310 -2.16 12.47 -11.57
N GLY A 311 -2.53 11.20 -11.35
CA GLY A 311 -3.38 10.81 -10.23
C GLY A 311 -4.82 11.33 -10.32
N LEU A 312 -5.30 11.61 -11.54
CA LEU A 312 -6.64 12.14 -11.79
C LEU A 312 -7.70 11.04 -11.72
N GLY A 313 -8.83 11.36 -11.08
CA GLY A 313 -9.99 10.47 -10.97
C GLY A 313 -9.89 9.41 -9.87
N SER A 314 -11.03 8.78 -9.57
CA SER A 314 -11.11 7.70 -8.58
C SER A 314 -10.80 6.34 -9.20
N ASN A 315 -10.57 5.33 -8.35
CA ASN A 315 -10.41 3.94 -8.81
C ASN A 315 -11.60 3.48 -9.67
N ARG A 316 -12.82 3.96 -9.38
CA ARG A 316 -14.03 3.64 -10.16
C ARG A 316 -13.99 4.23 -11.55
N THR A 317 -13.65 5.51 -11.68
CA THR A 317 -13.61 6.16 -12.99
C THR A 317 -12.47 5.63 -13.84
N ARG A 318 -11.34 5.26 -13.22
CA ARG A 318 -10.24 4.57 -13.90
C ARG A 318 -10.64 3.19 -14.40
N ALA A 319 -11.29 2.38 -13.55
CA ALA A 319 -11.79 1.06 -13.93
C ALA A 319 -12.82 1.13 -15.05
N LEU A 320 -13.78 2.07 -14.97
CA LEU A 320 -14.77 2.29 -16.02
C LEU A 320 -14.10 2.69 -17.34
N PHE A 321 -13.14 3.61 -17.30
CA PHE A 321 -12.43 4.04 -18.50
C PHE A 321 -11.60 2.90 -19.11
N ALA A 322 -10.94 2.08 -18.30
CA ALA A 322 -10.24 0.88 -18.75
C ALA A 322 -11.19 -0.15 -19.37
N LEU A 323 -12.36 -0.38 -18.75
CA LEU A 323 -13.39 -1.28 -19.28
C LEU A 323 -13.89 -0.82 -20.65
N LEU A 324 -14.27 0.45 -20.77
CA LEU A 324 -14.73 1.02 -22.05
C LEU A 324 -13.66 0.93 -23.13
N THR A 325 -12.41 1.28 -22.79
CA THR A 325 -11.27 1.17 -23.71
C THR A 325 -11.05 -0.29 -24.13
N GLY A 326 -11.17 -1.23 -23.18
CA GLY A 326 -11.00 -2.66 -23.41
C GLY A 326 -12.04 -3.26 -24.35
N TRP A 327 -13.21 -2.63 -24.52
CA TRP A 327 -14.28 -3.09 -25.42
C TRP A 327 -14.40 -2.27 -26.72
N ILE A 328 -13.48 -1.34 -27.01
CA ILE A 328 -13.49 -0.56 -28.26
C ILE A 328 -13.52 -1.45 -29.51
N GLY A 329 -12.91 -2.64 -29.47
CA GLY A 329 -12.95 -3.61 -30.56
C GLY A 329 -14.34 -4.03 -31.01
N SER A 330 -15.35 -3.89 -30.15
CA SER A 330 -16.75 -4.15 -30.52
C SER A 330 -17.25 -3.22 -31.64
N LEU A 331 -16.72 -2.01 -31.74
CA LEU A 331 -17.02 -1.07 -32.84
C LEU A 331 -16.53 -1.59 -34.19
N SER A 332 -15.53 -2.47 -34.17
CA SER A 332 -14.92 -3.10 -35.34
C SER A 332 -15.34 -4.56 -35.51
N ALA A 333 -16.33 -5.03 -34.74
CA ALA A 333 -16.74 -6.43 -34.69
C ALA A 333 -17.14 -6.97 -36.07
N ASN A 334 -17.85 -6.20 -36.90
CA ASN A 334 -18.28 -6.66 -38.22
C ASN A 334 -17.09 -7.05 -39.12
N THR A 335 -16.00 -6.29 -39.10
CA THR A 335 -14.79 -6.59 -39.86
C THR A 335 -14.00 -7.72 -39.21
N LEU A 336 -13.81 -7.65 -37.89
CA LEU A 336 -13.01 -8.62 -37.16
C LEU A 336 -13.63 -10.02 -37.15
N LEU A 337 -14.94 -10.15 -36.92
CA LEU A 337 -15.65 -11.43 -36.91
C LEU A 337 -15.64 -12.13 -38.28
N LYS A 338 -15.57 -11.38 -39.38
CA LYS A 338 -15.49 -11.94 -40.74
C LYS A 338 -14.09 -12.41 -41.11
N ARG A 339 -13.05 -11.86 -40.46
CA ARG A 339 -11.64 -12.07 -40.83
C ARG A 339 -10.87 -12.92 -39.84
N MET A 340 -11.29 -12.92 -38.58
CA MET A 340 -10.68 -13.71 -37.52
C MET A 340 -11.23 -15.13 -37.49
N HIS A 341 -10.36 -16.07 -37.15
CA HIS A 341 -10.79 -17.43 -36.84
C HIS A 341 -11.75 -17.41 -35.63
N SER A 342 -12.80 -18.24 -35.65
CA SER A 342 -13.82 -18.28 -34.58
C SER A 342 -13.23 -18.60 -33.20
N GLY A 343 -12.20 -19.45 -33.16
CA GLY A 343 -11.42 -19.72 -31.96
C GLY A 343 -10.65 -18.49 -31.43
N ALA A 344 -10.08 -17.67 -32.31
CA ALA A 344 -9.43 -16.41 -31.93
C ALA A 344 -10.42 -15.45 -31.28
N VAL A 345 -11.60 -15.30 -31.91
CA VAL A 345 -12.71 -14.49 -31.38
C VAL A 345 -13.12 -15.00 -29.99
N SER A 346 -13.30 -16.31 -29.85
CA SER A 346 -13.73 -16.92 -28.59
C SER A 346 -12.76 -16.66 -27.45
N LEU A 347 -11.44 -16.81 -27.69
CA LEU A 347 -10.41 -16.53 -26.69
C LEU A 347 -10.32 -15.05 -26.32
N VAL A 348 -10.43 -14.15 -27.31
CA VAL A 348 -10.43 -12.69 -27.07
C VAL A 348 -11.65 -12.26 -26.26
N VAL A 349 -12.84 -12.73 -26.64
CA VAL A 349 -14.09 -12.44 -25.89
C VAL A 349 -14.01 -13.01 -24.48
N LEU A 350 -13.56 -14.26 -24.32
CA LEU A 350 -13.38 -14.86 -22.99
C LEU A 350 -12.37 -14.07 -22.15
N GLY A 351 -11.26 -13.64 -22.73
CA GLY A 351 -10.29 -12.78 -22.06
C GLY A 351 -10.89 -11.43 -21.63
N GLY A 352 -11.68 -10.79 -22.50
CA GLY A 352 -12.41 -9.57 -22.19
C GLY A 352 -13.42 -9.73 -21.06
N LEU A 353 -14.14 -10.87 -21.03
CA LEU A 353 -15.06 -11.22 -19.94
C LEU A 353 -14.32 -11.46 -18.62
N VAL A 354 -13.20 -12.19 -18.64
CA VAL A 354 -12.35 -12.40 -17.46
C VAL A 354 -11.85 -11.07 -16.89
N TYR A 355 -11.38 -10.14 -17.74
CA TYR A 355 -11.02 -8.79 -17.29
C TYR A 355 -12.21 -8.02 -16.70
N SER A 356 -13.39 -8.12 -17.34
CA SER A 356 -14.60 -7.43 -16.89
C SER A 356 -15.07 -7.91 -15.52
N VAL A 357 -15.08 -9.22 -15.29
CA VAL A 357 -15.35 -9.82 -13.97
C VAL A 357 -14.25 -9.44 -12.97
N GLY A 358 -12.99 -9.46 -13.41
CA GLY A 358 -11.84 -9.01 -12.61
C GLY A 358 -12.03 -7.61 -12.04
N ILE A 359 -12.56 -6.67 -12.82
CA ILE A 359 -12.79 -5.29 -12.38
C ILE A 359 -13.71 -5.23 -11.15
N VAL A 360 -14.67 -6.14 -11.01
CA VAL A 360 -15.51 -6.23 -9.81
C VAL A 360 -14.65 -6.48 -8.57
N PHE A 361 -13.73 -7.44 -8.63
CA PHE A 361 -12.79 -7.73 -7.54
C PHE A 361 -11.82 -6.59 -7.26
N TYR A 362 -11.33 -5.90 -8.30
CA TYR A 362 -10.52 -4.69 -8.16
C TYR A 362 -11.24 -3.60 -7.35
N LEU A 363 -12.51 -3.34 -7.67
CA LEU A 363 -13.30 -2.32 -6.96
C LEU A 363 -13.63 -2.73 -5.52
N LEU A 364 -13.84 -4.03 -5.27
CA LEU A 364 -14.04 -4.57 -3.92
C LEU A 364 -12.75 -4.56 -3.08
N GLY A 365 -11.57 -4.57 -3.72
CA GLY A 365 -10.24 -4.55 -3.09
C GLY A 365 -10.05 -3.42 -2.09
N LYS A 366 -10.69 -2.26 -2.30
CA LYS A 366 -10.63 -1.13 -1.34
C LYS A 366 -11.18 -1.50 0.04
N LYS A 367 -12.23 -2.33 0.09
CA LYS A 367 -12.89 -2.78 1.33
C LYS A 367 -12.31 -4.10 1.83
N ARG A 368 -12.05 -5.02 0.90
CA ARG A 368 -11.54 -6.37 1.15
C ARG A 368 -10.23 -6.58 0.39
N PRO A 369 -9.08 -6.23 0.99
CA PRO A 369 -7.77 -6.30 0.34
C PRO A 369 -7.46 -7.60 -0.41
N MET A 370 -7.87 -8.77 0.11
CA MET A 370 -7.68 -10.05 -0.60
C MET A 370 -8.38 -10.14 -1.97
N MET A 371 -9.43 -9.34 -2.21
CA MET A 371 -10.07 -9.28 -3.54
C MET A 371 -9.12 -8.71 -4.61
N HIS A 372 -8.12 -7.92 -4.20
CA HIS A 372 -7.11 -7.41 -5.14
C HIS A 372 -6.19 -8.52 -5.67
N VAL A 373 -5.91 -9.54 -4.86
CA VAL A 373 -5.17 -10.74 -5.29
C VAL A 373 -5.97 -11.48 -6.38
N ILE A 374 -7.29 -11.60 -6.20
CA ILE A 374 -8.18 -12.22 -7.19
C ILE A 374 -8.20 -11.40 -8.49
N TRP A 375 -8.15 -10.07 -8.39
CA TRP A 375 -7.96 -9.20 -9.55
C TRP A 375 -6.65 -9.53 -10.31
N HIS A 376 -5.53 -9.72 -9.60
CA HIS A 376 -4.26 -10.11 -10.24
C HIS A 376 -4.35 -11.46 -10.95
N LEU A 377 -5.02 -12.44 -10.34
CA LEU A 377 -5.25 -13.74 -10.98
C LEU A 377 -6.11 -13.63 -12.24
N ALA A 378 -7.15 -12.78 -12.22
CA ALA A 378 -7.96 -12.50 -13.40
C ALA A 378 -7.13 -11.82 -14.50
N VAL A 379 -6.22 -10.89 -14.16
CA VAL A 379 -5.33 -10.25 -15.12
C VAL A 379 -4.37 -11.26 -15.78
N LEU A 380 -3.78 -12.17 -14.99
CA LEU A 380 -2.94 -13.24 -15.52
C LEU A 380 -3.71 -14.19 -16.44
N MET A 381 -4.92 -14.59 -16.05
CA MET A 381 -5.78 -15.46 -16.86
C MET A 381 -6.19 -14.77 -18.17
N GLY A 382 -6.63 -13.51 -18.10
CA GLY A 382 -6.95 -12.69 -19.26
C GLY A 382 -5.76 -12.54 -20.20
N GLY A 383 -4.58 -12.20 -19.67
CA GLY A 383 -3.33 -12.11 -20.43
C GLY A 383 -2.94 -13.43 -21.09
N SER A 384 -3.12 -14.55 -20.39
CA SER A 384 -2.83 -15.90 -20.91
C SER A 384 -3.77 -16.32 -22.04
N LEU A 385 -5.06 -15.96 -21.96
CA LEU A 385 -6.03 -16.18 -23.05
C LEU A 385 -5.65 -15.39 -24.30
N HIS A 386 -5.28 -14.11 -24.15
CA HIS A 386 -4.83 -13.29 -25.28
C HIS A 386 -3.49 -13.78 -25.84
N TYR A 387 -2.53 -14.16 -24.99
CA TYR A 387 -1.28 -14.79 -25.42
C TYR A 387 -1.57 -16.05 -26.25
N THR A 388 -2.48 -16.92 -25.78
CA THR A 388 -2.86 -18.15 -26.49
C THR A 388 -3.50 -17.83 -27.84
N ALA A 389 -4.38 -16.83 -27.89
CA ALA A 389 -5.01 -16.39 -29.12
C ALA A 389 -3.99 -15.85 -30.15
N ILE A 390 -3.01 -15.06 -29.69
CA ILE A 390 -1.93 -14.56 -30.55
C ILE A 390 -1.05 -15.72 -31.03
N TRP A 391 -0.67 -16.62 -30.12
CA TRP A 391 0.14 -17.79 -30.44
C TRP A 391 -0.53 -18.66 -31.50
N GLN A 392 -1.80 -19.00 -31.31
CA GLN A 392 -2.50 -19.96 -32.18
C GLN A 392 -2.96 -19.35 -33.49
N TYR A 393 -3.42 -18.10 -33.49
CA TYR A 393 -4.18 -17.54 -34.63
C TYR A 393 -3.53 -16.34 -35.29
N VAL A 394 -2.78 -15.51 -34.54
CA VAL A 394 -2.00 -14.43 -35.15
C VAL A 394 -0.73 -14.98 -35.80
N LEU A 395 -0.04 -15.88 -35.10
CA LEU A 395 1.15 -16.59 -35.58
C LEU A 395 0.80 -17.99 -36.11
N ASP A 396 -0.29 -18.08 -36.88
CA ASP A 396 -0.62 -19.28 -37.64
C ASP A 396 0.09 -19.27 -39.00
N SER A 397 0.47 -20.46 -39.49
CA SER A 397 1.10 -20.67 -40.79
C SER A 397 0.11 -20.80 -41.94
N SER A 398 -1.18 -20.51 -41.69
CA SER A 398 -2.26 -20.59 -42.67
C SER A 398 -2.34 -19.39 -43.60
#